data_AF-A0A7M3BK62-F1
#
_entry.id   AF-A0A7M3BK62-F1
#
_cell.length_a   1.000
_cell.length_b   1.000
_cell.length_c   1.000
_cell.angle_alpha   90.00
_cell.angle_beta   90.00
_cell.angle_gamma   90.00
#
_symmetry.space_group_name_H-M   'P 1'
#
loop_
_entity.id
_entity.type
_entity.pdbx_description
1 polymer ?
#
loop_
_entity_poly.entity_id
_entity_poly.type
_entity_poly.pdbx_seq_one_letter_code
_entity_poly.pdbx_strand_id
1 'polypeptide(L)'
;MWRGLPAQHGVHAAVAIGVVEAKLYIKPKTPIVRKGDYRDYIGYVLAASPSRARTKAIVQRAVDSIHWSITPFPIEHEQSAASHVSAPAQVPSGEG
;
A
#
# COMPACT_ATOMS: atom_id res chain seq x y z
N MET A 1 15.75 -13.38 28.78
CA MET A 1 14.95 -12.42 29.56
C MET A 1 15.03 -11.08 28.82
N TRP A 2 13.99 -10.66 28.10
CA TRP A 2 13.91 -9.31 27.53
C TRP A 2 12.84 -8.55 28.31
N ARG A 3 13.23 -7.51 29.04
CA ARG A 3 12.33 -6.60 29.75
C ARG A 3 12.56 -5.17 29.26
N GLY A 4 11.48 -4.54 28.81
CA GLY A 4 11.28 -3.09 28.88
C GLY A 4 11.39 -2.31 27.58
N LEU A 5 10.24 -2.04 26.94
CA LEU A 5 9.93 -0.77 26.25
C LEU A 5 8.42 -0.76 25.93
N PRO A 6 7.64 0.28 26.34
CA PRO A 6 6.24 0.38 25.98
C PRO A 6 6.10 1.22 24.71
N ALA A 7 5.67 0.60 23.60
CA ALA A 7 4.89 1.29 22.55
C ALA A 7 4.52 0.31 21.43
N GLN A 8 3.27 -0.11 21.34
CA GLN A 8 2.74 -0.57 20.05
C GLN A 8 1.21 -0.48 19.95
N HIS A 9 0.73 0.64 19.39
CA HIS A 9 -0.47 0.60 18.54
C HIS A 9 -0.05 0.21 17.12
N GLY A 10 0.51 -0.99 16.97
CA GLY A 10 1.07 -1.47 15.71
C GLY A 10 0.95 -2.98 15.60
N VAL A 11 0.23 -3.41 14.56
CA VAL A 11 0.07 -4.77 14.01
C VAL A 11 0.33 -5.92 14.99
N HIS A 12 -0.75 -6.53 15.46
CA HIS A 12 -0.74 -7.77 16.25
C HIS A 12 -0.45 -8.98 15.33
N ALA A 13 0.74 -9.04 14.72
CA ALA A 13 1.18 -10.25 14.04
C ALA A 13 1.74 -11.19 15.11
N ALA A 14 1.07 -12.33 15.34
CA ALA A 14 1.67 -13.41 16.10
C ALA A 14 2.95 -13.83 15.35
N VAL A 15 4.11 -13.46 15.88
CA VAL A 15 5.39 -13.73 15.23
C VAL A 15 5.52 -15.25 15.10
N ALA A 16 5.43 -15.74 13.87
CA ALA A 16 5.46 -17.17 13.59
C ALA A 16 6.74 -17.79 14.17
N ILE A 17 6.63 -18.99 14.74
CA ILE A 17 7.79 -19.70 15.33
C ILE A 17 8.91 -19.80 14.28
N GLY A 18 10.09 -19.28 14.64
CA GLY A 18 11.29 -19.27 13.79
C GLY A 18 11.54 -17.97 13.03
N VAL A 19 10.66 -16.96 13.16
CA VAL A 19 10.96 -15.58 12.75
C VAL A 19 11.87 -14.94 13.79
N VAL A 20 13.00 -14.44 13.32
CA VAL A 20 14.01 -13.71 14.13
C VAL A 20 13.62 -12.24 14.23
N GLU A 21 13.16 -11.65 13.13
CA GLU A 21 12.81 -10.25 13.06
C GLU A 21 11.75 -10.02 11.99
N ALA A 22 10.83 -9.08 12.23
CA ALA A 22 9.97 -8.50 11.22
C ALA A 22 9.95 -6.99 11.43
N LYS A 23 10.24 -6.23 10.38
CA LYS A 23 10.33 -4.76 10.45
C LYS A 23 9.63 -4.12 9.27
N LEU A 24 8.83 -3.11 9.57
CA LEU A 24 8.20 -2.24 8.58
C LEU A 24 8.89 -0.87 8.63
N TYR A 25 9.17 -0.31 7.45
CA TYR A 25 9.82 1.00 7.33
C TYR A 25 8.81 2.14 7.27
N ILE A 26 7.56 1.84 6.92
CA ILE A 26 6.48 2.82 6.81
C ILE A 26 5.75 2.97 8.14
N LYS A 27 5.36 4.20 8.48
CA LYS A 27 4.47 4.46 9.61
C LYS A 27 3.02 4.21 9.18
N PRO A 28 2.12 3.81 10.10
CA PRO A 28 0.69 3.70 9.79
C PRO A 28 0.13 4.98 9.17
N LYS A 29 -0.82 4.81 8.23
CA LYS A 29 -1.49 5.92 7.50
C LYS A 29 -0.55 6.82 6.69
N THR A 30 0.69 6.39 6.45
CA THR A 30 1.60 7.09 5.54
C THR A 30 1.17 6.79 4.10
N PRO A 31 1.06 7.81 3.22
CA PRO A 31 0.84 7.59 1.79
C PRO A 31 1.94 6.70 1.19
N ILE A 32 1.56 5.66 0.44
CA ILE A 32 2.50 4.72 -0.19
C ILE A 32 2.50 4.98 -1.70
N VAL A 33 3.63 5.46 -2.23
CA VAL A 33 3.84 5.64 -3.67
C VAL A 33 5.02 4.78 -4.10
N ARG A 34 4.77 3.81 -4.99
CA ARG A 34 5.81 2.96 -5.57
C ARG A 34 6.47 3.66 -6.75
N LYS A 35 7.80 3.68 -6.79
CA LYS A 35 8.58 4.22 -7.91
C LYS A 35 8.90 3.19 -8.99
N GLY A 36 8.66 1.91 -8.72
CA GLY A 36 9.03 0.80 -9.60
C GLY A 36 10.50 0.42 -9.53
N ASP A 37 11.26 0.95 -8.55
CA ASP A 37 12.66 0.61 -8.35
C ASP A 37 12.84 -0.45 -7.25
N TYR A 38 14.08 -0.91 -7.08
CA TYR A 38 14.40 -1.94 -6.09
C TYR A 38 14.27 -1.45 -4.64
N ARG A 39 14.03 -0.16 -4.38
CA ARG A 39 13.93 0.42 -3.04
C ARG A 39 12.49 0.55 -2.55
N ASP A 40 11.51 0.15 -3.35
CA ASP A 40 10.08 0.10 -3.00
C ASP A 40 9.73 -0.97 -1.94
N TYR A 41 10.63 -1.26 -1.00
CA TYR A 41 10.38 -2.20 0.09
C TYR A 41 9.58 -1.54 1.21
N ILE A 42 8.45 -2.14 1.56
CA ILE A 42 7.62 -1.72 2.71
C ILE A 42 8.24 -2.18 4.05
N GLY A 43 9.03 -3.25 4.02
CA GLY A 43 9.64 -3.89 5.18
C GLY A 43 10.30 -5.22 4.83
N TYR A 44 10.66 -6.00 5.85
CA TYR A 44 11.20 -7.36 5.70
C TYR A 44 10.78 -8.29 6.84
N VAL A 45 10.93 -9.58 6.57
CA VAL A 45 10.84 -10.67 7.55
C VAL A 45 12.12 -11.49 7.46
N LEU A 46 12.78 -11.71 8.59
CA LEU A 46 13.95 -12.56 8.74
C LEU A 46 13.56 -13.80 9.54
N ALA A 47 13.86 -14.99 8.99
CA ALA A 47 13.63 -16.26 9.66
C ALA A 47 14.89 -17.11 9.65
N ALA A 48 15.07 -17.92 10.70
CA ALA A 48 16.21 -18.81 10.83
C ALA A 48 15.75 -20.22 11.18
N SER A 49 16.34 -21.21 10.49
CA SER A 49 16.21 -22.61 10.86
C SER A 49 17.39 -23.42 10.29
N PRO A 50 17.66 -24.64 10.83
CA PRO A 50 18.75 -25.48 10.34
C PRO A 50 18.58 -26.00 8.91
N SER A 51 17.40 -25.81 8.29
CA SER A 51 17.10 -26.30 6.94
C SER A 51 16.58 -25.17 6.05
N ARG A 52 17.17 -25.02 4.86
CA ARG A 52 16.72 -24.04 3.85
C ARG A 52 15.23 -24.19 3.53
N ALA A 53 14.73 -25.42 3.41
CA ALA A 53 13.33 -25.69 3.10
C ALA A 53 12.41 -25.19 4.23
N ARG A 54 12.81 -25.42 5.49
CA ARG A 54 12.05 -24.95 6.66
C ARG A 54 12.10 -23.42 6.77
N THR A 55 13.25 -22.79 6.53
CA THR A 55 13.36 -21.33 6.52
C THR A 55 12.42 -20.71 5.47
N LYS A 56 12.38 -21.26 4.25
CA LYS A 56 11.46 -20.81 3.20
C LYS A 56 9.99 -20.92 3.64
N ALA A 57 9.61 -22.04 4.25
CA ALA A 57 8.24 -22.23 4.74
C ALA A 57 7.87 -21.27 5.89
N ILE A 58 8.82 -20.93 6.77
CA ILE A 58 8.61 -19.94 7.83
C ILE A 58 8.42 -18.55 7.23
N VAL A 59 9.29 -18.12 6.30
CA VAL A 59 9.15 -16.83 5.64
C VAL A 59 7.80 -16.72 4.92
N GLN A 60 7.41 -17.76 4.18
CA GLN A 60 6.13 -17.74 3.47
C GLN A 60 4.95 -17.57 4.43
N ARG A 61 4.85 -18.42 5.46
CA ARG A 61 3.78 -18.31 6.47
C ARG A 61 3.77 -16.96 7.18
N ALA A 62 4.94 -16.42 7.49
CA ALA A 62 5.04 -15.12 8.12
C ALA A 62 4.52 -14.00 7.21
N VAL A 63 4.91 -13.98 5.92
CA VAL A 63 4.42 -13.01 4.94
C VAL A 63 2.91 -13.16 4.73
N ASP A 64 2.41 -14.40 4.62
CA ASP A 64 0.99 -14.69 4.42
C ASP A 64 0.12 -14.24 5.61
N SER A 65 0.71 -14.16 6.82
CA SER A 65 0.00 -13.70 8.03
C SER A 65 -0.15 -12.17 8.11
N ILE A 66 0.54 -11.41 7.25
CA ILE A 66 0.48 -9.96 7.26
C ILE A 66 -0.72 -9.50 6.44
N HIS A 67 -1.80 -9.17 7.12
CA HIS A 67 -2.97 -8.55 6.51
C HIS A 67 -2.81 -7.03 6.45
N TRP A 68 -2.91 -6.47 5.24
CA TRP A 68 -2.78 -5.04 5.00
C TRP A 68 -4.14 -4.39 4.79
N SER A 69 -4.32 -3.20 5.37
CA SER A 69 -5.40 -2.28 5.01
C SER A 69 -4.75 -1.06 4.35
N ILE A 70 -4.83 -0.98 3.02
CA ILE A 70 -4.28 0.11 2.21
C ILE A 70 -5.44 0.78 1.51
N THR A 71 -5.62 2.08 1.73
CA THR A 71 -6.62 2.89 1.04
C THR A 71 -6.01 3.41 -0.27
N PRO A 72 -6.63 3.12 -1.43
CA PRO A 72 -6.21 3.73 -2.70
C PRO A 72 -6.34 5.25 -2.65
N PHE A 73 -5.49 5.95 -3.40
CA PHE A 73 -5.67 7.39 -3.59
C PHE A 73 -7.00 7.68 -4.31
N PRO A 74 -7.63 8.83 -4.04
CA PRO A 74 -8.80 9.26 -4.80
C PRO A 74 -8.42 9.41 -6.29
N ILE A 75 -9.32 8.99 -7.17
CA ILE A 75 -9.17 9.17 -8.61
C ILE A 75 -9.71 10.58 -8.92
N GLU A 76 -8.84 11.52 -9.29
CA GLU A 76 -9.29 12.81 -9.79
C GLU A 76 -9.87 12.58 -11.18
N HIS A 77 -11.19 12.66 -11.32
CA HIS A 77 -11.82 12.69 -12.64
C HIS A 77 -11.41 14.00 -13.32
N GLU A 78 -10.50 13.92 -14.29
CA GLU A 78 -10.23 15.00 -15.22
C GLU A 78 -11.49 15.22 -16.06
N GLN A 79 -12.31 16.19 -15.67
CA GLN A 79 -13.44 16.66 -16.46
C GLN A 79 -12.92 17.50 -17.63
N SER A 80 -12.26 16.83 -18.58
CA SER A 80 -11.93 17.36 -19.89
C SER A 80 -12.95 16.86 -20.90
N ALA A 81 -14.13 17.50 -20.95
CA ALA A 81 -15.00 17.60 -22.14
C ALA A 81 -16.30 18.37 -21.84
N ALA A 82 -16.20 19.67 -21.56
CA ALA A 82 -17.28 20.65 -21.85
C ALA A 82 -16.74 22.09 -21.81
N SER A 83 -15.59 22.34 -22.43
CA SER A 83 -15.22 23.67 -22.90
C SER A 83 -15.23 23.69 -24.43
N HIS A 84 -16.34 23.23 -25.02
CA HIS A 84 -16.76 23.76 -26.32
C HIS A 84 -18.00 24.61 -26.04
N VAL A 85 -17.78 25.88 -25.74
CA VAL A 85 -18.79 26.89 -26.02
C VAL A 85 -18.88 26.95 -27.54
N SER A 86 -19.88 26.30 -28.11
CA SER A 86 -20.42 26.68 -29.42
C SER A 86 -21.92 26.83 -29.23
N ALA A 87 -22.31 28.07 -28.94
CA ALA A 87 -23.68 28.51 -29.18
C ALA A 87 -23.90 28.48 -30.71
N PRO A 88 -24.91 27.79 -31.23
CA PRO A 88 -25.35 28.04 -32.60
C PRO A 88 -26.03 29.41 -32.61
N ALA A 89 -25.50 30.31 -33.44
CA ALA A 89 -26.14 31.57 -33.77
C ALA A 89 -27.57 31.33 -34.23
N GLN A 90 -28.54 31.86 -33.48
CA GLN A 90 -29.93 31.93 -33.91
C GLN A 90 -30.01 32.90 -35.08
N VAL A 91 -30.40 32.42 -36.26
CA VAL A 91 -30.79 33.26 -37.40
C VAL A 91 -32.24 33.73 -37.18
N PRO A 92 -32.53 35.04 -37.13
CA PRO A 92 -33.91 35.51 -37.12
C PRO A 92 -34.46 35.39 -38.55
N SER A 93 -35.37 34.44 -38.75
CA SER A 93 -36.22 34.43 -39.95
C SER A 93 -37.25 35.54 -39.80
N GLY A 94 -37.07 36.60 -40.57
CA GLY A 94 -38.07 37.62 -40.81
C GLY A 94 -37.83 38.27 -42.16
N GLU A 95 -38.65 37.91 -43.15
CA GLU A 95 -39.06 38.83 -44.21
C GLU A 95 -40.36 38.29 -44.82
N GLY A 96 -41.37 39.15 -44.82
CA GLY A 96 -42.58 39.03 -45.64
C GLY A 96 -42.48 39.94 -46.86
#